data_AF-A0A699HFR8-F1
#
_entry.id   AF-A0A699HFR8-F1
#
_cell.length_a   1.000
_cell.length_b   1.000
_cell.length_c   1.000
_cell.angle_alpha   90.00
_cell.angle_beta   90.00
_cell.angle_gamma   90.00
#
_symmetry.space_group_name_H-M   'P 1'
#
loop_
_entity.id
_entity.type
_entity.pdbx_description
1 polymer ?
#
loop_
_entity_poly.entity_id
_entity_poly.type
_entity_poly.pdbx_seq_one_letter_code
_entity_poly.pdbx_strand_id
1 'polypeptide(L)'
;MAEGVKAGQLVPESVLKKQKRSEEWALAKKQEGELLKKKNAANRKLIFNRAKQYTKEYEDQQKELIQLKREARLKGGFYVNPEAKMLFIIRIRGINAMDPKSKKILQLLRLRQIFNGVFLKVNKATLNMLH
;
A
#
# COMPACT_ATOMS: atom_id res chain seq x y z
N MET A 1 58.59 -46.80 8.46
CA MET A 1 57.24 -46.32 8.82
C MET A 1 57.40 -45.08 9.66
N ALA A 2 56.94 -43.94 9.17
CA ALA A 2 56.67 -42.70 9.92
C ALA A 2 56.41 -41.62 8.86
N GLU A 3 55.16 -41.54 8.41
CA GLU A 3 54.27 -40.40 8.70
C GLU A 3 54.53 -39.23 7.75
N GLY A 4 53.85 -39.31 6.60
CA GLY A 4 53.61 -38.15 5.76
C GLY A 4 52.76 -37.16 6.52
N VAL A 5 53.42 -36.15 7.11
CA VAL A 5 52.76 -34.99 7.68
C VAL A 5 52.06 -34.26 6.53
N LYS A 6 50.75 -34.50 6.39
CA LYS A 6 49.88 -33.66 5.59
C LYS A 6 49.97 -32.25 6.16
N ALA A 7 50.81 -31.41 5.56
CA ALA A 7 50.81 -29.98 5.79
C ALA A 7 49.42 -29.45 5.43
N GLY A 8 48.54 -29.38 6.43
CA GLY A 8 47.25 -28.71 6.30
C GLY A 8 47.51 -27.30 5.78
N GLN A 9 47.00 -27.01 4.60
CA GLN A 9 47.16 -25.74 3.89
C GLN A 9 47.02 -24.57 4.86
N LEU A 10 48.11 -23.83 5.09
CA LEU A 10 48.11 -22.63 5.95
C LEU A 10 47.12 -21.62 5.36
N VAL A 11 45.96 -21.49 6.01
CA VAL A 11 44.91 -20.58 5.57
C VAL A 11 45.46 -19.15 5.62
N PRO A 12 45.40 -18.39 4.51
CA PRO A 12 45.93 -17.02 4.48
C PRO A 12 45.23 -16.13 5.52
N GLU A 13 45.98 -15.25 6.19
CA GLU A 13 45.42 -14.33 7.20
C GLU A 13 44.27 -13.46 6.66
N SER A 14 44.30 -13.14 5.37
CA SER A 14 43.25 -12.39 4.68
C SER A 14 41.90 -13.14 4.70
N VAL A 15 41.93 -14.48 4.59
CA VAL A 15 40.75 -15.34 4.66
C VAL A 15 40.20 -15.39 6.09
N LEU A 16 41.07 -15.51 7.10
CA LEU A 16 40.66 -15.48 8.51
C LEU A 16 40.03 -14.14 8.91
N LYS A 17 40.58 -13.02 8.45
CA LYS A 17 39.99 -11.67 8.66
C LYS A 17 38.62 -11.53 7.96
N LYS A 18 38.45 -12.13 6.78
CA LYS A 18 37.16 -12.14 6.06
C LYS A 18 36.12 -13.01 6.76
N GLN A 19 36.51 -14.16 7.31
CA GLN A 19 35.63 -15.04 8.09
C GLN A 19 35.11 -14.34 9.34
N LYS A 20 35.99 -13.74 10.15
CA LYS A 20 35.60 -12.97 11.35
C LYS A 20 34.60 -11.85 11.01
N ARG A 21 34.87 -11.06 9.96
CA ARG A 21 33.94 -10.01 9.51
C ARG A 21 32.58 -10.57 9.08
N SER A 22 32.57 -11.71 8.38
CA SER A 22 31.33 -12.36 7.95
C SER A 22 30.52 -12.89 9.14
N GLU A 23 31.19 -13.40 10.17
CA GLU A 23 30.56 -13.86 11.42
C GLU A 23 29.95 -12.68 12.19
N GLU A 24 30.67 -11.57 12.33
CA GLU A 24 30.16 -10.33 12.93
C GLU A 24 28.92 -9.81 12.19
N TRP A 25 28.97 -9.76 10.86
CA TRP A 25 27.83 -9.35 10.03
C TRP A 25 26.65 -10.32 10.14
N ALA A 26 26.90 -11.62 10.21
CA ALA A 26 25.85 -12.61 10.39
C ALA A 26 25.18 -12.46 11.77
N LEU A 27 25.95 -12.15 12.81
CA LEU A 27 25.45 -11.95 14.17
C LEU A 27 24.63 -10.65 14.26
N ALA A 28 25.10 -9.55 13.66
CA ALA A 28 24.35 -8.30 13.55
C ALA A 28 23.03 -8.50 12.78
N LYS A 29 23.05 -9.19 11.63
CA LYS A 29 21.82 -9.49 10.86
C LYS A 29 20.83 -10.35 11.64
N LYS A 30 21.31 -11.30 12.45
CA LYS A 30 20.43 -12.11 13.32
C LYS A 30 19.73 -11.22 14.36
N GLN A 31 20.48 -10.34 15.02
CA GLN A 31 19.92 -9.39 15.99
C GLN A 31 18.90 -8.44 15.34
N GLU A 32 19.23 -7.86 14.18
CA GLU A 32 18.30 -7.02 13.40
C GLU A 32 17.05 -7.78 13.00
N GLY A 33 17.19 -9.03 12.55
CA GLY A 33 16.08 -9.90 12.20
C GLY A 33 15.16 -10.20 13.38
N GLU A 34 15.70 -10.43 14.57
CA GLU A 34 14.91 -10.62 15.79
C GLU A 34 14.15 -9.35 16.21
N LEU A 35 14.80 -8.19 16.13
CA LEU A 35 14.16 -6.91 16.39
C LEU A 35 13.03 -6.63 15.39
N LEU A 36 13.26 -6.93 14.11
CA LEU A 36 12.25 -6.76 13.07
C LEU A 36 11.07 -7.71 13.28
N LYS A 37 11.31 -8.96 13.68
CA LYS A 37 10.25 -9.92 14.05
C LYS A 37 9.39 -9.39 15.20
N LYS A 38 10.01 -8.86 16.26
CA LYS A 38 9.29 -8.25 17.40
C LYS A 38 8.46 -7.04 16.95
N LYS A 39 9.03 -6.15 16.13
CA LYS A 39 8.32 -5.00 15.53
C LYS A 39 7.14 -5.43 14.67
N ASN A 40 7.32 -6.44 13.82
CA ASN A 40 6.26 -6.97 12.95
C ASN A 40 5.12 -7.60 13.75
N ALA A 41 5.44 -8.33 14.83
CA ALA A 41 4.43 -8.89 15.72
C ALA A 41 3.60 -7.79 16.41
N ALA A 42 4.25 -6.71 16.88
CA ALA A 42 3.55 -5.55 17.42
C ALA A 42 2.69 -4.85 16.36
N ASN A 43 3.23 -4.61 15.17
CA ASN A 43 2.51 -4.00 14.05
C ASN A 43 1.27 -4.80 13.64
N ARG A 44 1.35 -6.14 13.66
CA ARG A 44 0.20 -7.00 13.36
C ARG A 44 -0.95 -6.82 14.35
N LYS A 45 -0.64 -6.73 15.65
CA LYS A 45 -1.64 -6.42 16.70
C LYS A 45 -2.25 -5.04 16.48
N LEU A 46 -1.45 -4.04 16.12
CA LEU A 46 -1.93 -2.70 15.82
C LEU A 46 -2.85 -2.67 14.60
N ILE A 47 -2.49 -3.34 13.50
CA ILE A 47 -3.31 -3.41 12.28
C ILE A 47 -4.65 -4.09 12.58
N PHE A 48 -4.65 -5.16 13.37
CA PHE A 48 -5.88 -5.83 13.77
C PHE A 48 -6.82 -4.90 14.56
N ASN A 49 -6.28 -4.17 15.54
CA ASN A 49 -7.07 -3.21 16.31
C ASN A 49 -7.60 -2.06 15.45
N ARG A 50 -6.79 -1.55 14.50
CA ARG A 50 -7.23 -0.50 13.56
C ARG A 50 -8.33 -0.99 12.63
N ALA A 51 -8.25 -2.21 12.12
CA ALA A 51 -9.30 -2.78 11.29
C ALA A 51 -10.65 -2.79 12.03
N LYS A 52 -10.65 -3.23 13.30
CA LYS A 52 -11.85 -3.19 14.15
C LYS A 52 -12.38 -1.76 14.34
N GLN A 53 -11.48 -0.79 14.55
CA GLN A 53 -11.85 0.62 14.69
C GLN A 53 -12.50 1.17 13.41
N TYR A 54 -11.91 0.91 12.24
CA TYR A 54 -12.46 1.38 10.96
C TYR A 54 -13.83 0.77 10.66
N THR A 55 -14.04 -0.53 10.94
CA THR A 55 -15.37 -1.15 10.78
C THR A 55 -16.41 -0.44 11.64
N LYS A 56 -16.09 -0.18 12.92
CA LYS A 56 -17.01 0.53 13.82
C LYS A 56 -17.28 1.96 13.32
N GLU A 57 -16.24 2.68 12.90
CA GLU A 57 -16.38 4.05 12.38
C GLU A 57 -17.32 4.09 11.16
N TYR A 58 -17.16 3.17 10.20
CA TYR A 58 -18.05 3.11 9.03
C TYR A 58 -19.49 2.75 9.40
N GLU A 59 -19.69 1.80 10.32
CA GLU A 59 -21.04 1.44 10.80
C GLU A 59 -21.74 2.62 11.50
N ASP A 60 -21.02 3.32 12.37
CA ASP A 60 -21.55 4.47 13.11
C ASP A 60 -21.90 5.62 12.15
N GLN A 61 -21.05 5.90 11.15
CA GLN A 61 -21.33 6.89 10.09
C GLN A 61 -22.59 6.54 9.28
N GLN A 62 -22.81 5.26 8.95
CA GLN A 62 -24.02 4.85 8.23
C GLN A 62 -25.28 5.01 9.08
N LYS A 63 -25.22 4.66 10.37
CA LYS A 63 -26.34 4.84 11.30
C LYS A 63 -26.69 6.31 11.48
N GLU A 64 -25.68 7.16 11.66
CA GLU A 64 -25.83 8.61 11.79
C GLU A 64 -26.51 9.21 10.55
N LEU A 65 -26.06 8.83 9.35
CA LEU A 65 -26.67 9.29 8.10
C LEU A 65 -28.15 8.93 7.99
N ILE A 66 -28.53 7.72 8.41
CA ILE A 66 -29.94 7.29 8.45
C ILE A 66 -30.73 8.08 9.48
N GLN A 67 -30.15 8.32 10.67
CA GLN A 67 -30.78 9.11 11.73
C GLN A 67 -31.06 10.55 11.25
N LEU A 68 -30.05 11.21 10.67
CA LEU A 68 -30.19 12.58 10.15
C LEU A 68 -31.27 12.68 9.07
N LYS A 69 -31.37 11.69 8.18
CA LYS A 69 -32.45 11.61 7.18
C LYS A 69 -33.83 11.49 7.82
N ARG A 70 -33.97 10.69 8.89
CA ARG A 70 -35.24 10.51 9.60
C ARG A 70 -35.63 11.78 10.35
N GLU A 71 -34.70 12.41 11.05
CA GLU A 71 -34.92 13.67 11.78
C GLU A 71 -35.32 14.81 10.84
N ALA A 72 -34.64 14.94 9.70
CA ALA A 72 -35.01 15.91 8.67
C ALA A 72 -36.45 15.69 8.18
N ARG A 73 -36.81 14.42 7.90
CA ARG A 73 -38.17 14.05 7.46
C ARG A 73 -39.22 14.36 8.53
N LEU A 74 -38.93 14.11 9.81
CA LEU A 74 -39.84 14.42 10.92
C LEU A 74 -40.08 15.93 11.08
N LYS A 75 -39.05 16.74 10.85
CA LYS A 75 -39.14 18.21 10.85
C LYS A 75 -39.78 18.79 9.58
N GLY A 76 -40.17 17.94 8.61
CA GLY A 76 -40.74 18.36 7.32
C GLY A 76 -39.70 18.92 6.33
N GLY A 77 -38.40 18.73 6.59
CA GLY A 77 -37.30 19.13 5.71
C GLY A 77 -36.61 17.96 5.00
N PHE A 78 -35.55 18.28 4.25
CA PHE A 78 -34.74 17.29 3.52
C PHE A 78 -33.29 17.33 3.97
N TYR A 79 -32.68 16.15 4.12
CA TYR A 79 -31.26 16.02 4.38
C TYR A 79 -30.49 15.92 3.05
N VAL A 80 -29.60 16.89 2.80
CA VAL A 80 -28.72 16.91 1.62
C VAL A 80 -27.46 16.11 1.94
N ASN A 81 -27.22 15.03 1.19
CA ASN A 81 -26.03 14.20 1.41
C ASN A 81 -24.76 14.95 0.94
N PRO A 82 -23.62 14.75 1.62
CA PRO A 82 -22.35 15.30 1.16
C PRO A 82 -21.94 14.69 -0.20
N GLU A 83 -21.33 15.52 -1.04
CA GLU A 83 -20.77 15.06 -2.32
C GLU A 83 -19.61 14.08 -2.13
N ALA A 84 -19.47 13.14 -3.06
CA ALA A 84 -18.39 12.16 -3.03
C ALA A 84 -17.02 12.85 -3.21
N LYS A 85 -16.03 12.47 -2.40
CA LYS A 85 -14.68 13.06 -2.42
C LYS A 85 -13.69 12.33 -3.34
N MET A 86 -14.01 11.10 -3.74
CA MET A 86 -13.14 10.21 -4.51
C MET A 86 -13.94 9.53 -5.64
N LEU A 87 -13.28 9.29 -6.76
CA LEU A 87 -13.80 8.54 -7.91
C LEU A 87 -12.94 7.33 -8.16
N PHE A 88 -13.56 6.25 -8.62
CA PHE A 88 -12.86 5.14 -9.24
C PHE A 88 -13.19 5.11 -10.73
N ILE A 89 -12.17 5.27 -11.57
CA ILE A 89 -12.33 5.45 -13.01
C ILE A 89 -11.73 4.25 -13.72
N ILE A 90 -12.53 3.65 -14.61
CA ILE A 90 -12.13 2.48 -15.38
C ILE A 90 -12.14 2.84 -16.86
N ARG A 91 -11.09 2.43 -17.58
CA ARG A 91 -11.04 2.59 -19.03
C ARG A 91 -11.85 1.50 -19.74
N ILE A 92 -12.97 1.89 -20.34
CA ILE A 92 -13.85 0.97 -21.07
C ILE A 92 -13.47 0.81 -22.57
N ARG A 93 -12.96 1.88 -23.20
CA ARG A 93 -12.66 1.90 -24.65
C ARG A 93 -11.17 1.77 -24.95
N GLY A 94 -10.82 1.10 -26.05
CA GLY A 94 -9.46 0.99 -26.58
C GLY A 94 -8.88 2.31 -27.11
N ILE A 95 -7.74 2.27 -27.82
CA ILE A 95 -7.07 3.47 -28.37
C ILE A 95 -7.58 3.88 -29.77
N ASN A 96 -8.43 3.05 -30.39
CA ASN A 96 -8.84 3.23 -31.78
C ASN A 96 -9.89 4.34 -31.91
N ALA A 97 -9.72 5.18 -32.93
CA ALA A 97 -10.59 6.33 -33.22
C ALA A 97 -10.84 7.20 -31.99
N MET A 98 -9.76 7.67 -31.38
CA MET A 98 -9.77 8.64 -30.28
C MET A 98 -8.96 9.86 -30.69
N ASP A 99 -9.40 11.05 -30.28
CA ASP A 99 -8.64 12.27 -30.50
C ASP A 99 -7.31 12.26 -29.70
N PRO A 100 -6.27 12.94 -30.20
CA PRO A 100 -4.97 12.97 -29.51
C PRO A 100 -5.01 13.55 -28.10
N LYS A 101 -5.93 14.50 -27.82
CA LYS A 101 -6.05 15.16 -26.52
C LYS A 101 -6.60 14.20 -25.46
N SER A 102 -7.67 13.48 -25.76
CA SER A 102 -8.23 12.44 -24.87
C SER A 102 -7.23 11.31 -24.65
N LYS A 103 -6.49 10.90 -25.69
CA LYS A 103 -5.42 9.90 -25.55
C LYS A 103 -4.34 10.35 -24.56
N LYS A 104 -3.97 11.64 -24.59
CA LYS A 104 -3.00 12.21 -23.64
C LYS A 104 -3.57 12.28 -22.21
N ILE A 105 -4.84 12.65 -22.05
CA ILE A 105 -5.51 12.66 -20.74
C ILE A 105 -5.50 11.26 -20.12
N LEU A 106 -5.86 10.21 -20.87
CA LEU A 106 -5.82 8.84 -20.37
C LEU A 106 -4.40 8.40 -19.96
N GLN A 107 -3.37 8.84 -20.69
CA GLN A 107 -1.98 8.58 -20.31
C GLN A 107 -1.59 9.27 -19.00
N LEU A 108 -2.00 10.53 -18.80
CA LEU A 108 -1.76 11.29 -17.57
C LEU A 108 -2.45 10.63 -16.37
N LEU A 109 -3.67 10.14 -16.56
CA LEU A 109 -4.42 9.40 -15.54
C LEU A 109 -3.90 7.96 -15.34
N ARG A 110 -2.90 7.53 -16.10
CA ARG A 110 -2.30 6.17 -16.10
C ARG A 110 -3.24 5.06 -16.59
N LEU A 111 -4.26 5.40 -17.35
CA LEU A 111 -5.22 4.48 -17.97
C LEU A 111 -4.72 3.97 -19.34
N ARG A 112 -3.61 3.21 -19.33
CA ARG A 112 -2.91 2.77 -20.55
C ARG A 112 -3.61 1.65 -21.31
N GLN A 113 -4.21 0.71 -20.61
CA GLN A 113 -4.90 -0.45 -21.17
C GLN A 113 -6.39 -0.40 -20.85
N ILE A 114 -7.18 -1.15 -21.61
CA ILE A 114 -8.60 -1.39 -21.29
C ILE A 114 -8.71 -2.09 -19.93
N PHE A 115 -9.78 -1.81 -19.21
CA PHE A 115 -10.07 -2.30 -17.86
C PHE A 115 -9.06 -1.90 -16.77
N ASN A 116 -8.11 -1.00 -17.06
CA ASN A 116 -7.33 -0.37 -16.00
C ASN A 116 -8.23 0.55 -15.17
N GLY A 117 -8.06 0.49 -13.84
CA GLY A 117 -8.77 1.30 -12.87
C GLY A 117 -7.84 2.17 -12.03
N VAL A 118 -8.20 3.44 -11.81
CA VAL A 118 -7.43 4.37 -10.96
C VAL A 118 -8.37 5.15 -10.04
N PHE A 119 -7.98 5.29 -8.77
CA PHE A 119 -8.63 6.19 -7.82
C PHE A 119 -8.14 7.63 -8.02
N LEU A 120 -9.08 8.58 -8.17
CA LEU A 120 -8.80 10.01 -8.25
C LEU A 120 -9.60 10.77 -7.20
N LYS A 121 -9.02 11.86 -6.69
CA LYS A 121 -9.73 12.82 -5.85
C LYS A 121 -10.67 13.66 -6.72
N VAL A 122 -11.88 13.92 -6.23
CA VAL A 122 -12.84 14.82 -6.89
C VAL A 122 -12.38 16.26 -6.70
N ASN A 123 -11.91 16.86 -7.80
CA ASN A 123 -11.62 18.27 -7.91
C ASN A 123 -12.29 18.83 -9.18
N LYS A 124 -12.55 20.14 -9.23
CA LYS A 124 -13.10 20.80 -10.44
C LYS A 124 -12.24 20.51 -11.69
N ALA A 125 -10.92 20.55 -11.55
CA ALA A 125 -10.00 20.25 -12.64
C ALA A 125 -10.07 18.79 -13.12
N THR A 126 -10.19 17.81 -12.20
CA THR A 126 -10.28 16.40 -12.60
C THR A 126 -11.60 16.10 -13.29
N LEU A 127 -12.70 16.74 -12.87
CA LEU A 127 -14.00 16.61 -13.55
C LEU A 127 -13.93 17.18 -14.97
N ASN A 128 -13.31 18.35 -15.15
CA ASN A 128 -13.12 18.94 -16.48
C ASN A 128 -12.22 18.12 -17.40
N MET A 129 -11.31 17.30 -16.87
CA MET A 129 -10.50 16.37 -17.68
C MET A 129 -11.27 15.12 -18.09
N LEU A 130 -12.35 14.78 -17.37
CA LEU A 130 -13.18 13.61 -17.65
C LEU A 130 -14.37 13.91 -18.54
N HIS A 131 -14.75 15.19 -18.62
CA HIS A 131 -15.79 15.71 -19.50
C HIS A 131 -15.26 15.95 -20.92
#